data_AF-A0AAF0QS15-F1
#
_entry.id   AF-A0AAF0QS15-F1
#
_cell.length_a   1.000
_cell.length_b   1.000
_cell.length_c   1.000
_cell.angle_alpha   90.00
_cell.angle_beta   90.00
_cell.angle_gamma   90.00
#
_symmetry.space_group_name_H-M   'P 1'
#
loop_
_entity.id
_entity.type
_entity.pdbx_description
1 polymer ?
#
loop_
_entity_poly.entity_id
_entity_poly.type
_entity_poly.pdbx_seq_one_letter_code
_entity_poly.pdbx_strand_id
1 'polypeptide(L)' 'MLKKCVGDPMSIVHLKGLGVDESLSYEEVPVEILDRQVKKLRNKEITYVKLLWKNHLVEGATWESEADMMS' A
#
# COMPACT_ATOMS: atom_id res chain seq x y z
N MET A 1 37.36 -8.36 0.35
CA MET A 1 37.60 -9.28 -0.78
C MET A 1 36.23 -9.74 -1.30
N LEU A 2 35.77 -9.21 -2.44
CA LEU A 2 34.45 -9.53 -3.00
C LEU A 2 34.47 -10.90 -3.67
N LYS A 3 33.55 -11.79 -3.28
CA LYS A 3 33.33 -13.06 -3.97
C LYS A 3 32.54 -12.80 -5.25
N LYS A 4 33.00 -13.35 -6.38
CA LYS A 4 32.27 -13.30 -7.65
C LYS A 4 30.99 -14.12 -7.50
N CYS A 5 29.83 -13.48 -7.47
CA CYS A 5 28.55 -14.15 -7.61
C CYS A 5 28.30 -14.37 -9.11
N VAL A 6 28.25 -15.64 -9.53
CA VAL A 6 27.75 -16.02 -10.85
C VAL A 6 26.26 -16.26 -10.65
N GLY A 7 25.42 -15.34 -11.14
CA GLY A 7 23.97 -15.51 -11.11
C GLY A 7 23.55 -16.66 -12.00
N ASP A 8 22.71 -17.56 -11.48
CA ASP A 8 22.11 -18.64 -12.26
C ASP A 8 21.17 -18.03 -13.32
N PRO A 9 21.30 -18.31 -14.63
CA PRO A 9 20.37 -17.82 -15.64
C PRO A 9 18.90 -18.19 -15.38
N MET A 10 18.63 -19.23 -14.58
CA MET A 10 17.27 -19.57 -14.11
C MET A 10 16.72 -18.61 -13.05
N SER A 11 17.56 -17.79 -12.40
CA SER A 11 17.12 -16.78 -11.43
C SER A 11 16.55 -15.52 -12.10
N ILE A 12 16.56 -15.46 -13.43
CA ILE A 12 15.94 -14.36 -14.19
C ILE A 12 14.44 -14.61 -14.24
N VAL A 13 13.72 -14.06 -13.27
CA VAL A 13 12.26 -14.08 -13.27
C VAL A 13 11.76 -13.28 -14.48
N HIS A 14 11.16 -13.99 -15.43
CA HIS A 14 10.65 -13.39 -16.66
C HIS A 14 9.33 -12.66 -16.35
N LEU A 15 9.40 -11.34 -16.19
CA LEU A 15 8.23 -10.48 -15.89
C LEU A 15 7.10 -10.59 -16.91
N LYS A 16 7.42 -10.98 -18.16
CA LYS A 16 6.48 -11.09 -19.29
C LYS A 16 5.32 -12.08 -19.05
N GLY A 17 5.45 -13.01 -18.10
CA GLY A 17 4.40 -13.99 -17.76
C GLY A 17 3.66 -13.71 -16.45
N LEU A 18 4.04 -12.68 -15.70
CA LEU A 18 3.56 -12.45 -14.33
C LEU A 18 2.29 -11.58 -14.27
N GLY A 19 1.71 -11.23 -15.43
CA GLY A 19 0.52 -10.37 -15.51
C GLY A 19 0.74 -8.98 -14.93
N VAL A 20 1.99 -8.50 -14.92
CA VAL A 20 2.33 -7.16 -14.45
C VAL A 20 1.95 -6.17 -15.54
N ASP A 21 1.15 -5.18 -15.17
CA ASP A 21 0.77 -4.09 -16.07
C ASP A 21 2.00 -3.34 -16.58
N GLU A 22 1.96 -2.86 -17.83
CA GLU A 22 3.11 -2.18 -18.45
C GLU A 22 3.46 -0.86 -17.74
N SER A 23 2.51 -0.24 -17.05
CA SER A 23 2.77 0.93 -16.19
C SER A 23 3.48 0.58 -14.88
N LEU A 24 3.64 -0.71 -14.56
CA LEU A 24 4.13 -1.24 -13.28
C LEU A 24 3.33 -0.71 -12.07
N SER A 25 2.11 -0.23 -12.29
CA SER A 25 1.20 0.23 -11.25
C SER A 25 0.30 -0.91 -10.77
N TYR A 26 -0.20 -0.77 -9.55
CA TYR A 26 -1.23 -1.63 -8.98
C TYR A 26 -2.22 -0.78 -8.19
N GLU A 27 -3.45 -1.28 -8.07
CA GLU A 27 -4.47 -0.64 -7.26
C GLU A 27 -4.14 -0.78 -5.78
N GLU A 28 -4.14 0.33 -5.04
CA GLU A 28 -3.99 0.31 -3.60
C GLU A 28 -5.28 -0.20 -2.96
N VAL A 29 -5.22 -1.41 -2.39
CA VAL A 29 -6.35 -2.04 -1.72
C VAL A 29 -6.14 -1.95 -0.21
N PRO A 30 -7.05 -1.33 0.55
CA PRO A 30 -6.96 -1.29 2.01
C PRO A 30 -7.25 -2.68 2.58
N VAL A 31 -6.43 -3.13 3.52
CA VAL A 31 -6.51 -4.48 4.10
C VAL A 31 -7.03 -4.43 5.53
N GLU A 32 -6.66 -3.39 6.29
CA GLU A 32 -6.99 -3.29 7.71
C GLU A 32 -7.12 -1.82 8.14
N ILE A 33 -8.04 -1.56 9.07
CA ILE A 33 -8.13 -0.29 9.77
C ILE A 33 -7.31 -0.40 11.05
N LEU A 34 -6.22 0.35 11.13
CA LEU A 34 -5.30 0.33 12.26
C LEU A 34 -5.75 1.23 13.42
N ASP A 35 -6.44 2.34 13.12
CA ASP A 35 -6.89 3.30 14.11
C ASP A 35 -8.04 4.17 13.58
N ARG A 36 -8.77 4.83 14.49
CA ARG A 36 -9.87 5.74 14.19
C ARG A 36 -9.81 6.97 15.09
N GLN A 37 -9.85 8.16 14.47
CA GLN A 37 -9.80 9.44 15.17
C GLN A 37 -10.95 10.34 14.71
N VAL A 38 -11.60 11.01 15.65
CA VAL A 38 -12.59 12.05 15.35
C VAL A 38 -11.96 13.42 15.56
N LYS A 39 -11.92 14.24 14.50
CA LYS A 39 -11.51 15.64 14.56
C LYS A 39 -12.75 16.53 14.65
N LYS A 40 -12.88 17.21 15.80
CA LYS A 40 -13.92 18.21 16.02
C LYS A 40 -13.46 19.56 15.51
N LEU A 41 -14.20 20.10 14.54
CA LEU A 41 -14.04 21.46 14.03
C LEU A 41 -15.16 22.34 14.61
N ARG A 42 -15.12 23.63 14.32
CA ARG A 42 -16.07 24.61 14.88
C ARG A 42 -17.54 24.29 14.60
N ASN A 43 -17.84 23.67 13.45
CA ASN A 43 -19.20 23.42 12.98
C ASN A 43 -19.45 21.99 12.50
N LYS A 44 -18.45 21.11 12.55
CA LYS A 44 -18.57 19.72 12.09
C LYS A 44 -17.58 18.81 12.79
N GLU A 45 -17.90 17.53 12.80
CA GLU A 45 -16.97 16.47 13.20
C GLU A 45 -16.61 15.65 11.96
N ILE A 46 -15.33 15.33 11.81
CA ILE A 46 -14.83 14.48 10.71
C ILE A 46 -14.15 13.27 11.33
N THR A 47 -14.60 12.09 10.95
CA THR A 47 -13.93 10.84 11.31
C THR A 47 -12.84 10.55 10.28
N TYR A 48 -11.63 10.32 10.78
CA TYR A 48 -10.50 9.79 10.03
C TYR A 48 -10.22 8.36 10.49
N VAL A 49 -9.83 7.51 9.55
CA VAL A 49 -9.41 6.14 9.78
C VAL A 49 -8.03 5.93 9.21
N LYS A 50 -7.18 5.22 9.95
CA LYS A 50 -5.83 4.89 9.53
C LYS A 50 -5.87 3.55 8.81
N LEU A 51 -5.45 3.50 7.55
CA LEU A 51 -5.54 2.32 6.70
C LEU A 51 -4.17 1.71 6.44
N LEU A 52 -4.09 0.39 6.60
CA LEU A 52 -2.99 -0.42 6.09
C LEU A 52 -3.30 -0.85 4.65
N TRP A 53 -2.39 -0.52 3.74
CA TRP A 53 -2.51 -0.89 2.33
C TRP A 53 -1.84 -2.23 2.03
N LYS A 54 -2.40 -2.96 1.06
CA LYS A 54 -1.84 -4.23 0.61
C LYS A 54 -0.44 -4.00 0.06
N ASN A 55 0.51 -4.86 0.45
CA ASN A 55 1.94 -4.79 0.11
C ASN A 55 2.72 -3.64 0.77
N HIS A 56 2.12 -2.88 1.68
CA HIS A 56 2.80 -1.87 2.48
C HIS A 56 3.08 -2.36 3.90
N LEU A 57 4.09 -1.76 4.54
CA LEU A 57 4.32 -1.92 5.98
C LEU A 57 3.41 -0.96 6.78
N VAL A 58 3.31 -1.17 8.09
CA VAL A 58 2.50 -0.33 8.98
C VAL A 58 2.94 1.13 8.98
N GLU A 59 4.22 1.40 8.74
CA GLU A 59 4.78 2.74 8.58
C GLU A 59 4.26 3.46 7.32
N GLY A 60 3.85 2.70 6.29
CA GLY A 60 3.25 3.21 5.06
C GLY A 60 1.74 3.48 5.16
N ALA A 61 1.12 3.24 6.32
CA ALA A 61 -0.30 3.46 6.52
C ALA A 61 -0.68 4.95 6.46
N THR A 62 -1.78 5.28 5.77
CA THR A 62 -2.27 6.66 5.59
C THR A 62 -3.56 6.90 6.38
N TRP A 63 -3.92 8.18 6.56
CA TRP A 63 -5.17 8.59 7.18
C TRP A 63 -6.15 9.08 6.11
N GLU A 64 -7.26 8.37 5.95
CA GLU A 64 -8.34 8.76 5.04
C GLU A 64 -9.58 9.17 5.83
N SER A 65 -10.44 9.99 5.22
CA SER A 65 -11.72 10.29 5.86
C SER A 65 -12.66 9.10 5.70
N GLU A 66 -13.40 8.76 6.77
CA GLU A 66 -14.32 7.63 6.74
C GLU A 66 -15.45 7.82 5.71
N ALA A 67 -15.80 9.08 5.41
CA ALA A 67 -16.77 9.41 4.38
C ALA A 67 -16.28 9.05 2.98
N ASP A 68 -14.99 9.29 2.68
CA ASP A 68 -14.41 8.98 1.37
C ASP A 68 -14.30 7.47 1.14
N MET A 69 -14.09 6.69 2.20
CA MET A 69 -14.11 5.22 2.12
C MET A 69 -15.50 4.61 1.90
N MET A 70 -16.57 5.29 2.32
CA MET A 70 -17.94 4.79 2.21
C MET A 70 -18.69 5.30 0.98
N SER A 71 -18.03 6.09 0.12
CA SER A 71 -18.57 6.56 -1.16
C SER A 71 -18.41 5.54 -2.27
#